data_AF-A0A838WBA0-F1
#
_entry.id   AF-A0A838WBA0-F1
#
_cell.length_a   1.000
_cell.length_b   1.000
_cell.length_c   1.000
_cell.angle_alpha   90.00
_cell.angle_beta   90.00
_cell.angle_gamma   90.00
#
_symmetry.space_group_name_H-M   'P 1'
#
loop_
_entity.id
_entity.type
_entity.pdbx_description
1 polymer ?
#
loop_
_entity_poly.entity_id
_entity_poly.type
_entity_poly.pdbx_seq_one_letter_code
_entity_poly.pdbx_strand_id
1 'polypeptide(L)'
;MNVVLPKHLRTARFDRLFAVEMNDFDVERLLPALFHLVVTQGRERGPRANDPKKLNEYITALAEHERLEGFDKDSGKRLLERWVRSSVIRMGGVGRGGKGGEQIEYVQPLTVLAYKPGFPAESSRQRNVHRFVYRALLNSFRTSGDLPSLRAALAQEFIRAFGPGTVIDTQGAKFDGTYDGETELDIHTLLGLCFLDGFTATSAGKVDRSEAPDPALPRSAAEIGEDLLLYPLAYRDRLPPYALTRGFMALITLHMFVYTVRLMAATTDLARTGELPAAMRHDLNGNVEPQLYVDFTRHRGGVSDGLARACVERDMEELRAYYGSALLLQTIARHAEFQPTLAAHLKGLDTPAYLQTLTTIRSEPDIEAGARNDLLQIQAETLAAYQGEAEREQASAFFQELATDASRTALEKVVQLIASVQE
;
A
#
# COMPACT_ATOMS: atom_id res chain seq x y z
N MET A 1 -4.30 33.85 -4.58
CA MET A 1 -3.44 33.74 -5.77
C MET A 1 -3.16 32.26 -5.99
N ASN A 2 -3.32 31.74 -7.21
CA ASN A 2 -3.07 30.33 -7.52
C ASN A 2 -1.64 30.17 -8.03
N VAL A 3 -0.83 29.35 -7.36
CA VAL A 3 0.53 29.02 -7.80
C VAL A 3 0.46 27.80 -8.73
N VAL A 4 1.23 27.82 -9.83
CA VAL A 4 1.30 26.71 -10.78
C VAL A 4 2.65 26.02 -10.66
N LEU A 5 2.61 24.76 -10.25
CA LEU A 5 3.83 23.95 -10.12
C LEU A 5 4.26 23.36 -11.48
N PRO A 6 5.56 23.33 -11.80
CA PRO A 6 6.11 22.53 -12.89
C PRO A 6 5.77 21.04 -12.75
N LYS A 7 5.69 20.30 -13.88
CA LYS A 7 5.27 18.88 -13.89
C LYS A 7 6.09 17.98 -12.95
N HIS A 8 7.40 18.19 -12.87
CA HIS A 8 8.28 17.37 -12.04
C HIS A 8 8.10 17.63 -10.52
N LEU A 9 7.58 18.81 -10.13
CA LEU A 9 7.24 19.14 -8.74
C LEU A 9 5.87 18.63 -8.31
N ARG A 10 5.00 18.21 -9.25
CA ARG A 10 3.65 17.70 -8.95
C ARG A 10 3.63 16.27 -8.43
N THR A 11 4.75 15.54 -8.52
CA THR A 11 4.81 14.12 -8.16
C THR A 11 5.30 13.95 -6.72
N ALA A 12 4.45 13.46 -5.83
CA ALA A 12 4.78 13.18 -4.42
C ALA A 12 5.43 11.80 -4.20
N ARG A 13 5.86 11.11 -5.26
CA ARG A 13 6.41 9.76 -5.14
C ARG A 13 7.80 9.82 -4.52
N PHE A 14 7.96 9.20 -3.37
CA PHE A 14 9.22 9.06 -2.65
C PHE A 14 9.29 7.67 -2.00
N ASP A 15 9.54 6.64 -2.81
CA ASP A 15 9.39 5.23 -2.43
C ASP A 15 10.23 4.80 -1.20
N ARG A 16 11.35 5.50 -0.94
CA ARG A 16 12.17 5.28 0.26
C ARG A 16 11.41 5.63 1.54
N LEU A 17 10.65 6.73 1.55
CA LEU A 17 9.84 7.12 2.69
C LEU A 17 8.47 6.44 2.64
N PHE A 18 7.82 6.46 1.48
CA PHE A 18 6.50 5.87 1.23
C PHE A 18 6.62 4.46 0.66
N ALA A 19 7.13 3.52 1.46
CA ALA A 19 7.08 2.10 1.10
C ALA A 19 5.63 1.63 0.85
N VAL A 20 4.67 2.31 1.49
CA VAL A 20 3.24 2.25 1.26
C VAL A 20 2.72 3.67 1.04
N GLU A 21 1.86 3.86 0.03
CA GLU A 21 1.17 5.15 -0.13
C GLU A 21 0.03 5.25 0.90
N MET A 22 0.05 6.28 1.75
CA MET A 22 -0.83 6.45 2.92
C MET A 22 -2.30 6.81 2.61
N ASN A 23 -2.74 6.62 1.37
CA ASN A 23 -4.13 6.81 0.98
C ASN A 23 -4.96 5.56 1.32
N ASP A 24 -6.28 5.72 1.35
CA ASP A 24 -7.22 4.62 1.57
C ASP A 24 -6.89 3.40 0.68
N PHE A 25 -6.70 2.26 1.34
CA PHE A 25 -6.50 0.96 0.69
C PHE A 25 -7.48 -0.04 1.28
N ASP A 26 -8.11 -0.81 0.40
CA ASP A 26 -9.04 -1.87 0.79
C ASP A 26 -8.26 -3.18 1.00
N VAL A 27 -8.29 -3.70 2.24
CA VAL A 27 -7.59 -4.95 2.59
C VAL A 27 -8.23 -6.17 1.93
N GLU A 28 -9.55 -6.19 1.71
CA GLU A 28 -10.20 -7.28 0.98
C GLU A 28 -9.69 -7.34 -0.46
N ARG A 29 -9.56 -6.16 -1.10
CA ARG A 29 -8.97 -6.02 -2.44
C ARG A 29 -7.48 -6.35 -2.49
N LEU A 30 -6.78 -6.21 -1.36
CA LEU A 30 -5.35 -6.46 -1.24
C LEU A 30 -5.02 -7.95 -1.25
N LEU A 31 -5.79 -8.75 -0.52
CA LEU A 31 -5.47 -10.14 -0.25
C LEU A 31 -5.29 -11.00 -1.51
N PRO A 32 -6.13 -10.90 -2.57
CA PRO A 32 -5.88 -11.63 -3.81
C PRO A 32 -4.53 -11.33 -4.47
N ALA A 33 -3.97 -10.13 -4.28
CA ALA A 33 -2.62 -9.82 -4.78
C ALA A 33 -1.53 -10.30 -3.83
N LEU A 34 -1.75 -10.27 -2.52
CA LEU A 34 -0.85 -10.87 -1.55
C LEU A 34 -0.77 -12.39 -1.74
N PHE A 35 -1.91 -13.08 -1.87
CA PHE A 35 -1.96 -14.52 -2.15
C PHE A 35 -1.26 -14.86 -3.45
N HIS A 36 -1.43 -14.04 -4.50
CA HIS A 36 -0.65 -14.21 -5.73
C HIS A 36 0.85 -14.19 -5.45
N LEU A 37 1.36 -13.13 -4.81
CA LEU A 37 2.78 -13.00 -4.50
C LEU A 37 3.30 -14.17 -3.65
N VAL A 38 2.52 -14.61 -2.66
CA VAL A 38 2.91 -15.71 -1.80
C VAL A 38 2.99 -17.02 -2.58
N VAL A 39 1.93 -17.39 -3.30
CA VAL A 39 1.85 -18.65 -4.03
C VAL A 39 2.84 -18.71 -5.20
N THR A 40 3.06 -17.59 -5.90
CA THR A 40 4.04 -17.50 -6.99
C THR A 40 5.45 -17.15 -6.54
N GLN A 41 5.70 -17.15 -5.22
CA GLN A 41 7.03 -16.96 -4.63
C GLN A 41 7.68 -15.62 -5.01
N GLY A 42 6.88 -14.55 -5.04
CA GLY A 42 7.30 -13.17 -5.26
C GLY A 42 7.24 -12.70 -6.72
N ARG A 43 6.77 -13.55 -7.63
CA ARG A 43 6.63 -13.20 -9.05
C ARG A 43 5.43 -12.30 -9.27
N GLU A 44 5.59 -11.28 -10.11
CA GLU A 44 4.47 -10.42 -10.50
C GLU A 44 3.43 -11.19 -11.32
N ARG A 45 2.23 -10.61 -11.46
CA ARG A 45 1.21 -11.14 -12.37
C ARG A 45 1.67 -11.00 -13.82
N GLY A 46 1.52 -12.07 -14.59
CA GLY A 46 1.67 -12.05 -16.04
C GLY A 46 0.52 -11.31 -16.74
N PRO A 47 0.50 -11.34 -18.09
CA PRO A 47 -0.58 -10.75 -18.86
C PRO A 47 -1.94 -11.27 -18.43
N ARG A 48 -2.90 -10.35 -18.28
CA ARG A 48 -4.26 -10.67 -17.84
C ARG A 48 -4.97 -11.56 -18.86
N ALA A 49 -5.42 -12.74 -18.41
CA ALA A 49 -6.17 -13.69 -19.23
C ALA A 49 -7.70 -13.47 -19.17
N ASN A 50 -8.21 -12.90 -18.07
CA ASN A 50 -9.64 -12.75 -17.81
C ASN A 50 -10.10 -11.29 -17.96
N ASP A 51 -11.31 -11.07 -18.48
CA ASP A 51 -11.90 -9.73 -18.59
C ASP A 51 -12.85 -9.47 -17.41
N PRO A 52 -12.57 -8.49 -16.53
CA PRO A 52 -13.43 -8.21 -15.39
C PRO A 52 -14.83 -7.71 -15.77
N LYS A 53 -15.08 -7.32 -17.03
CA LYS A 53 -16.40 -6.88 -17.51
C LYS A 53 -17.33 -8.03 -17.91
N LYS A 54 -16.80 -9.25 -18.05
CA LYS A 54 -17.53 -10.41 -18.58
C LYS A 54 -18.23 -11.24 -17.51
N LEU A 55 -18.84 -10.60 -16.51
CA LEU A 55 -19.51 -11.30 -15.39
C LEU A 55 -20.53 -12.34 -15.87
N ASN A 56 -21.34 -12.01 -16.88
CA ASN A 56 -22.37 -12.91 -17.40
C ASN A 56 -21.79 -14.22 -17.97
N GLU A 57 -20.58 -14.18 -18.55
CA GLU A 57 -19.90 -15.38 -19.05
C GLU A 57 -19.50 -16.28 -17.87
N TYR A 58 -18.94 -15.71 -16.80
CA TYR A 58 -18.56 -16.45 -15.59
C TYR A 58 -19.76 -17.00 -14.81
N ILE A 59 -20.87 -16.27 -14.75
CA ILE A 59 -22.12 -16.77 -14.14
C ILE A 59 -22.72 -17.91 -14.97
N THR A 60 -22.64 -17.84 -16.30
CA THR A 60 -23.11 -18.93 -17.17
C THR A 60 -22.28 -20.19 -16.94
N ALA A 61 -20.96 -20.06 -16.90
CA ALA A 61 -20.07 -21.17 -16.59
C ALA A 61 -20.35 -21.77 -15.20
N LEU A 62 -20.58 -20.93 -14.18
CA LEU A 62 -20.94 -21.40 -12.83
C LEU A 62 -22.29 -22.14 -12.79
N ALA A 63 -23.30 -21.66 -13.54
CA ALA A 63 -24.61 -22.30 -13.58
C ALA A 63 -24.57 -23.71 -14.21
N GLU A 64 -23.55 -23.97 -15.04
CA GLU A 64 -23.31 -25.27 -15.70
C GLU A 64 -22.34 -26.16 -14.91
N HIS A 65 -21.84 -25.70 -13.76
CA HIS A 65 -20.89 -26.45 -12.95
C HIS A 65 -21.56 -27.67 -12.32
N GLU A 66 -20.88 -28.82 -12.36
CA GLU A 66 -21.38 -30.14 -11.91
C GLU A 66 -21.82 -30.22 -10.43
N ARG A 67 -21.48 -29.22 -9.60
CA ARG A 67 -21.78 -29.16 -8.17
C ARG A 67 -22.96 -28.24 -7.86
N LEU A 68 -23.52 -27.59 -8.87
CA LEU A 68 -24.65 -26.69 -8.74
C LEU A 68 -25.86 -27.30 -9.45
N GLU A 69 -26.97 -27.36 -8.73
CA GLU A 69 -28.26 -27.82 -9.26
C GLU A 69 -29.32 -26.72 -9.08
N GLY A 70 -30.30 -26.67 -9.98
CA GLY A 70 -31.44 -25.76 -9.89
C GLY A 70 -31.24 -24.34 -10.43
N PHE A 71 -30.12 -24.07 -11.11
CA PHE A 71 -29.81 -22.78 -11.74
C PHE A 71 -29.86 -22.79 -13.28
N ASP A 72 -30.47 -23.82 -13.86
CA ASP A 72 -30.64 -24.04 -15.31
C ASP A 72 -31.54 -23.00 -16.00
N LYS A 73 -32.55 -22.48 -15.29
CA LYS A 73 -33.52 -21.50 -15.80
C LYS A 73 -33.07 -20.05 -15.57
N ASP A 74 -33.61 -19.12 -16.35
CA ASP A 74 -33.33 -17.67 -16.25
C ASP A 74 -33.60 -17.07 -14.85
N SER A 75 -34.60 -17.57 -14.13
CA SER A 75 -34.85 -17.17 -12.74
C SER A 75 -33.75 -17.65 -11.79
N GLY A 76 -33.28 -18.88 -12.00
CA GLY A 76 -32.15 -19.46 -11.27
C GLY A 76 -30.86 -18.71 -11.54
N LYS A 77 -30.50 -18.49 -12.81
CA LYS A 77 -29.29 -17.71 -13.18
C LYS A 77 -29.27 -16.32 -12.56
N ARG A 78 -30.41 -15.62 -12.50
CA ARG A 78 -30.53 -14.32 -11.83
C ARG A 78 -30.34 -14.40 -10.31
N LEU A 79 -30.83 -15.46 -9.67
CA LEU A 79 -30.60 -15.69 -8.24
C LEU A 79 -29.12 -15.98 -7.98
N LEU A 80 -28.50 -16.83 -8.80
CA LEU A 80 -27.09 -17.18 -8.72
C LEU A 80 -26.20 -15.95 -8.89
N GLU A 81 -26.48 -15.10 -9.89
CA GLU A 81 -25.77 -13.83 -10.08
C GLU A 81 -25.85 -12.95 -8.82
N ARG A 82 -27.04 -12.79 -8.24
CA ARG A 82 -27.23 -11.99 -7.02
C ARG A 82 -26.45 -12.58 -5.84
N TRP A 83 -26.46 -13.90 -5.70
CA TRP A 83 -25.72 -14.58 -4.65
C TRP A 83 -24.21 -14.32 -4.81
N VAL A 84 -23.65 -14.59 -5.99
CA VAL A 84 -22.24 -14.35 -6.31
C VAL A 84 -21.84 -12.89 -6.06
N ARG A 85 -22.65 -11.92 -6.51
CA ARG A 85 -22.42 -10.48 -6.27
C ARG A 85 -22.46 -10.09 -4.80
N SER A 86 -23.16 -10.85 -3.96
CA SER A 86 -23.30 -10.56 -2.52
C SER A 86 -22.24 -11.23 -1.65
N SER A 87 -21.66 -12.35 -2.08
CA SER A 87 -20.79 -13.19 -1.23
C SER A 87 -19.43 -13.51 -1.82
N VAL A 88 -19.28 -13.59 -3.15
CA VAL A 88 -18.06 -14.11 -3.81
C VAL A 88 -17.23 -13.01 -4.48
N ILE A 89 -17.86 -11.96 -5.00
CA ILE A 89 -17.15 -10.90 -5.73
C ILE A 89 -17.52 -9.51 -5.23
N ARG A 90 -16.60 -8.57 -5.40
CA ARG A 90 -16.89 -7.15 -5.30
C ARG A 90 -17.01 -6.54 -6.70
N MET A 91 -18.12 -5.87 -6.95
CA MET A 91 -18.35 -5.12 -8.19
C MET A 91 -17.92 -3.66 -8.01
N GLY A 92 -17.52 -3.03 -9.12
CA GLY A 92 -17.21 -1.61 -9.16
C GLY A 92 -17.44 -1.00 -10.53
N GLY A 93 -17.35 0.32 -10.60
CA GLY A 93 -17.55 1.07 -11.85
C GLY A 93 -16.28 1.11 -12.71
N VAL A 94 -16.47 1.16 -14.02
CA VAL A 94 -15.42 1.44 -15.00
C VAL A 94 -15.30 2.94 -15.23
N GLY A 95 -14.11 3.50 -14.99
CA GLY A 95 -13.82 4.92 -15.20
C GLY A 95 -14.43 5.85 -14.13
N ARG A 96 -14.20 7.17 -14.30
CA ARG A 96 -14.65 8.19 -13.34
C ARG A 96 -16.18 8.26 -13.32
N GLY A 97 -16.77 7.95 -12.17
CA GLY A 97 -18.23 7.93 -11.98
C GLY A 97 -18.94 6.72 -12.61
N GLY A 98 -18.24 5.64 -12.95
CA GLY A 98 -18.85 4.39 -13.42
C GLY A 98 -19.46 4.45 -14.83
N LYS A 99 -19.18 5.49 -15.61
CA LYS A 99 -19.75 5.70 -16.95
C LYS A 99 -19.43 4.59 -17.96
N GLY A 100 -18.39 3.79 -17.71
CA GLY A 100 -17.99 2.68 -18.58
C GLY A 100 -18.65 1.34 -18.28
N GLY A 101 -19.66 1.30 -17.40
CA GLY A 101 -20.34 0.08 -16.94
C GLY A 101 -19.75 -0.49 -15.65
N GLU A 102 -20.17 -1.71 -15.31
CA GLU A 102 -19.68 -2.45 -14.14
C GLU A 102 -18.54 -3.41 -14.51
N GLN A 103 -17.68 -3.70 -13.53
CA GLN A 103 -16.63 -4.71 -13.63
C GLN A 103 -16.42 -5.40 -12.27
N ILE A 104 -15.88 -6.60 -12.30
CA ILE A 104 -15.39 -7.30 -11.11
C ILE A 104 -14.13 -6.56 -10.64
N GLU A 105 -14.19 -5.98 -9.43
CA GLU A 105 -13.01 -5.37 -8.83
C GLU A 105 -12.07 -6.42 -8.25
N TYR A 106 -12.61 -7.38 -7.48
CA TYR A 106 -11.84 -8.49 -6.92
C TYR A 106 -12.78 -9.64 -6.53
N VAL A 107 -12.20 -10.84 -6.41
CA VAL A 107 -12.86 -11.97 -5.76
C VAL A 107 -12.59 -11.89 -4.27
N GLN A 108 -13.64 -12.07 -3.47
CA GLN A 108 -13.55 -12.10 -2.01
C GLN A 108 -12.53 -13.16 -1.58
N PRO A 109 -11.63 -12.85 -0.62
CA PRO A 109 -10.55 -13.75 -0.20
C PRO A 109 -11.06 -14.86 0.74
N LEU A 110 -12.08 -15.61 0.32
CA LEU A 110 -12.63 -16.76 1.05
C LEU A 110 -11.67 -17.95 1.06
N THR A 111 -10.76 -18.00 0.09
CA THR A 111 -9.75 -19.02 -0.10
C THR A 111 -8.50 -18.39 -0.72
N VAL A 112 -7.35 -19.04 -0.54
CA VAL A 112 -6.09 -18.64 -1.19
C VAL A 112 -6.23 -18.55 -2.71
N LEU A 113 -7.10 -19.36 -3.34
CA LEU A 113 -7.33 -19.36 -4.79
C LEU A 113 -8.00 -18.09 -5.34
N ALA A 114 -8.40 -17.13 -4.49
CA ALA A 114 -8.93 -15.85 -4.94
C ALA A 114 -7.96 -15.06 -5.86
N TYR A 115 -6.67 -15.40 -5.88
CA TYR A 115 -5.71 -14.81 -6.83
C TYR A 115 -5.89 -15.31 -8.28
N LYS A 116 -6.44 -16.51 -8.49
CA LYS A 116 -6.48 -17.23 -9.78
C LYS A 116 -6.96 -16.35 -10.95
N PRO A 117 -8.03 -15.55 -10.82
CA PRO A 117 -8.54 -14.71 -11.91
C PRO A 117 -7.62 -13.56 -12.32
N GLY A 118 -6.66 -13.18 -11.45
CA GLY A 118 -5.78 -12.04 -11.68
C GLY A 118 -6.41 -10.69 -11.32
N PHE A 119 -7.51 -10.69 -10.56
CA PHE A 119 -8.14 -9.47 -10.05
C PHE A 119 -7.58 -9.07 -8.68
N PRO A 120 -7.55 -7.78 -8.32
CA PRO A 120 -7.90 -6.62 -9.15
C PRO A 120 -6.95 -6.43 -10.34
N ALA A 121 -7.49 -5.92 -11.45
CA ALA A 121 -6.71 -5.66 -12.67
C ALA A 121 -5.66 -4.54 -12.48
N GLU A 122 -5.98 -3.54 -11.67
CA GLU A 122 -5.09 -2.43 -11.34
C GLU A 122 -4.58 -2.57 -9.89
N SER A 123 -3.25 -2.61 -9.76
CA SER A 123 -2.55 -2.66 -8.47
C SER A 123 -2.30 -1.28 -7.85
N SER A 124 -2.55 -0.18 -8.58
CA SER A 124 -2.35 1.19 -8.10
C SER A 124 -3.11 1.48 -6.81
N ARG A 125 -4.35 1.00 -6.70
CA ARG A 125 -5.19 1.13 -5.50
C ARG A 125 -4.76 0.25 -4.33
N GLN A 126 -3.81 -0.66 -4.54
CA GLN A 126 -3.22 -1.47 -3.47
C GLN A 126 -2.00 -0.80 -2.83
N ARG A 127 -1.58 0.36 -3.35
CA ARG A 127 -0.66 1.29 -2.68
C ARG A 127 0.64 0.64 -2.18
N ASN A 128 1.12 -0.39 -2.89
CA ASN A 128 2.26 -1.25 -2.54
C ASN A 128 2.15 -2.05 -1.21
N VAL A 129 1.02 -2.01 -0.49
CA VAL A 129 0.84 -2.71 0.79
C VAL A 129 1.10 -4.21 0.67
N HIS A 130 0.67 -4.85 -0.42
CA HIS A 130 0.81 -6.29 -0.64
C HIS A 130 2.27 -6.69 -0.77
N ARG A 131 3.10 -5.84 -1.38
CA ARG A 131 4.55 -6.04 -1.51
C ARG A 131 5.24 -5.82 -0.18
N PHE A 132 4.85 -4.76 0.53
CA PHE A 132 5.34 -4.46 1.86
C PHE A 132 5.07 -5.62 2.82
N VAL A 133 3.82 -6.11 2.88
CA VAL A 133 3.41 -7.23 3.74
C VAL A 133 4.11 -8.53 3.33
N TYR A 134 4.20 -8.83 2.02
CA TYR A 134 4.93 -10.01 1.55
C TYR A 134 6.40 -9.98 1.99
N ARG A 135 7.06 -8.83 1.87
CA ARG A 135 8.45 -8.66 2.30
C ARG A 135 8.60 -8.77 3.81
N ALA A 136 7.70 -8.16 4.58
CA ALA A 136 7.66 -8.28 6.03
C ALA A 136 7.54 -9.75 6.46
N LEU A 137 6.62 -10.50 5.85
CA LEU A 137 6.45 -11.94 6.10
C LEU A 137 7.71 -12.74 5.80
N LEU A 138 8.36 -12.51 4.64
CA LEU A 138 9.61 -13.18 4.28
C LEU A 138 10.74 -12.89 5.28
N ASN A 139 10.89 -11.63 5.69
CA ASN A 139 11.93 -11.23 6.64
C ASN A 139 11.70 -11.83 8.04
N SER A 140 10.44 -12.01 8.43
CA SER A 140 10.06 -12.62 9.72
C SER A 140 10.01 -14.14 9.69
N PHE A 141 10.06 -14.76 8.51
CA PHE A 141 10.13 -16.21 8.35
C PHE A 141 11.54 -16.71 8.72
N ARG A 142 11.78 -16.93 10.01
CA ARG A 142 13.08 -17.32 10.59
C ARG A 142 13.40 -18.80 10.38
N THR A 143 13.55 -19.22 9.13
CA THR A 143 14.02 -20.57 8.80
C THR A 143 15.46 -20.49 8.30
N SER A 144 16.33 -21.40 8.73
CA SER A 144 17.67 -21.53 8.14
C SER A 144 17.52 -22.07 6.71
N GLY A 145 17.76 -21.24 5.71
CA GLY A 145 17.63 -21.63 4.31
C GLY A 145 17.98 -20.49 3.36
N ASP A 146 18.18 -20.82 2.09
CA ASP A 146 18.29 -19.82 1.04
C ASP A 146 16.93 -19.17 0.73
N LEU A 147 16.94 -18.01 0.08
CA LEU A 147 15.72 -17.25 -0.23
C LEU A 147 14.66 -18.05 -1.01
N PRO A 148 15.01 -18.90 -2.02
CA PRO A 148 14.05 -19.78 -2.67
C PRO A 148 13.33 -20.74 -1.70
N SER A 149 14.06 -21.37 -0.78
CA SER A 149 13.47 -22.27 0.21
C SER A 149 12.54 -21.54 1.16
N LEU A 150 12.89 -20.32 1.59
CA LEU A 150 12.05 -19.47 2.42
C LEU A 150 10.72 -19.14 1.73
N ARG A 151 10.76 -18.76 0.46
CA ARG A 151 9.56 -18.45 -0.32
C ARG A 151 8.66 -19.66 -0.51
N ALA A 152 9.24 -20.82 -0.82
CA ALA A 152 8.49 -22.06 -0.96
C ALA A 152 7.82 -22.47 0.36
N ALA A 153 8.53 -22.34 1.49
CA ALA A 153 7.98 -22.64 2.80
C ALA A 153 6.85 -21.67 3.18
N LEU A 154 7.03 -20.36 2.97
CA LEU A 154 5.97 -19.36 3.19
C LEU A 154 4.72 -19.69 2.34
N ALA A 155 4.90 -20.03 1.07
CA ALA A 155 3.81 -20.43 0.18
C ALA A 155 3.04 -21.64 0.74
N GLN A 156 3.75 -22.68 1.19
CA GLN A 156 3.12 -23.87 1.77
C GLN A 156 2.32 -23.55 3.03
N GLU A 157 2.86 -22.71 3.92
CA GLU A 157 2.16 -22.34 5.16
C GLU A 157 0.88 -21.52 4.87
N PHE A 158 0.92 -20.63 3.87
CA PHE A 158 -0.27 -19.89 3.44
C PHE A 158 -1.30 -20.79 2.74
N ILE A 159 -0.87 -21.72 1.90
CA ILE A 159 -1.79 -22.68 1.26
C ILE A 159 -2.45 -23.56 2.33
N ARG A 160 -1.71 -24.01 3.34
CA ARG A 160 -2.28 -24.76 4.46
C ARG A 160 -3.29 -23.93 5.28
N ALA A 161 -2.99 -22.66 5.53
CA ALA A 161 -3.82 -21.80 6.36
C ALA A 161 -5.09 -21.32 5.64
N PHE A 162 -4.97 -20.90 4.37
CA PHE A 162 -6.05 -20.24 3.63
C PHE A 162 -6.59 -21.06 2.47
N GLY A 163 -5.99 -22.21 2.16
CA GLY A 163 -6.42 -23.15 1.13
C GLY A 163 -6.92 -24.51 1.60
N PRO A 164 -7.53 -24.72 2.79
CA PRO A 164 -8.27 -25.96 3.06
C PRO A 164 -9.23 -26.29 1.92
N GLY A 165 -9.21 -27.54 1.46
CA GLY A 165 -10.00 -28.02 0.33
C GLY A 165 -9.47 -27.66 -1.06
N THR A 166 -8.27 -27.10 -1.18
CA THR A 166 -7.71 -26.72 -2.48
C THR A 166 -6.49 -27.57 -2.86
N VAL A 167 -6.41 -27.90 -4.15
CA VAL A 167 -5.21 -28.49 -4.77
C VAL A 167 -4.60 -27.43 -5.66
N ILE A 168 -3.35 -27.05 -5.40
CA ILE A 168 -2.65 -25.99 -6.12
C ILE A 168 -1.37 -26.55 -6.73
N ASP A 169 -1.22 -26.40 -8.04
CA ASP A 169 0.01 -26.75 -8.74
C ASP A 169 1.05 -25.64 -8.53
N THR A 170 1.86 -25.77 -7.49
CA THR A 170 2.93 -24.81 -7.17
C THR A 170 4.17 -24.94 -8.07
N GLN A 171 4.21 -25.91 -8.98
CA GLN A 171 5.33 -26.15 -9.88
C GLN A 171 5.03 -25.72 -11.33
N GLY A 172 3.76 -25.65 -11.71
CA GLY A 172 3.30 -25.20 -13.01
C GLY A 172 3.51 -23.71 -13.25
N ALA A 173 3.68 -23.34 -14.53
CA ALA A 173 3.89 -21.95 -14.93
C ALA A 173 2.71 -21.01 -14.61
N LYS A 174 1.51 -21.58 -14.45
CA LYS A 174 0.27 -20.83 -14.17
C LYS A 174 -0.11 -20.77 -12.70
N PHE A 175 0.49 -21.61 -11.85
CA PHE A 175 0.10 -21.74 -10.45
C PHE A 175 -1.43 -21.91 -10.32
N ASP A 176 -2.00 -22.84 -11.08
CA ASP A 176 -3.45 -23.08 -11.09
C ASP A 176 -3.86 -23.94 -9.89
N GLY A 177 -5.15 -23.94 -9.58
CA GLY A 177 -5.71 -24.85 -8.59
C GLY A 177 -7.23 -24.97 -8.67
N THR A 178 -7.73 -25.99 -8.00
CA THR A 178 -9.13 -26.39 -7.98
C THR A 178 -9.53 -26.87 -6.58
N TYR A 179 -10.84 -27.04 -6.37
CA TYR A 179 -11.35 -27.75 -5.21
C TYR A 179 -10.94 -29.24 -5.25
N ASP A 180 -10.65 -29.84 -4.11
CA ASP A 180 -10.25 -31.26 -3.99
C ASP A 180 -11.42 -32.24 -4.16
N GLY A 181 -12.66 -31.74 -4.01
CA GLY A 181 -13.87 -32.50 -4.16
C GLY A 181 -14.39 -33.16 -2.87
N GLU A 182 -13.59 -33.15 -1.80
CA GLU A 182 -13.79 -33.97 -0.60
C GLU A 182 -13.88 -33.14 0.69
N THR A 183 -13.12 -32.06 0.81
CA THR A 183 -13.05 -31.28 2.06
C THR A 183 -14.35 -30.53 2.32
N GLU A 184 -14.98 -30.75 3.47
CA GLU A 184 -16.18 -29.99 3.85
C GLU A 184 -15.85 -28.50 4.03
N LEU A 185 -16.52 -27.66 3.23
CA LEU A 185 -16.35 -26.20 3.23
C LEU A 185 -17.70 -25.52 3.49
N ASP A 186 -17.64 -24.31 4.03
CA ASP A 186 -18.84 -23.47 4.11
C ASP A 186 -19.36 -23.13 2.70
N ILE A 187 -20.66 -22.89 2.62
CA ILE A 187 -21.36 -22.74 1.34
C ILE A 187 -20.82 -21.58 0.47
N HIS A 188 -20.30 -20.51 1.10
CA HIS A 188 -19.76 -19.38 0.34
C HIS A 188 -18.36 -19.68 -0.18
N THR A 189 -17.51 -20.35 0.60
CA THR A 189 -16.20 -20.80 0.12
C THR A 189 -16.34 -21.81 -1.01
N LEU A 190 -17.24 -22.79 -0.88
CA LEU A 190 -17.51 -23.75 -1.95
C LEU A 190 -18.05 -23.08 -3.22
N LEU A 191 -19.03 -22.19 -3.09
CA LEU A 191 -19.54 -21.40 -4.22
C LEU A 191 -18.42 -20.57 -4.88
N GLY A 192 -17.53 -19.99 -4.06
CA GLY A 192 -16.37 -19.24 -4.52
C GLY A 192 -15.41 -20.10 -5.33
N LEU A 193 -15.11 -21.32 -4.87
CA LEU A 193 -14.26 -22.26 -5.61
C LEU A 193 -14.89 -22.69 -6.94
N CYS A 194 -16.18 -23.06 -6.95
CA CYS A 194 -16.88 -23.37 -8.20
C CYS A 194 -16.91 -22.17 -9.16
N PHE A 195 -17.04 -20.94 -8.65
CA PHE A 195 -16.99 -19.73 -9.48
C PHE A 195 -15.59 -19.53 -10.07
N LEU A 196 -14.54 -19.82 -9.30
CA LEU A 196 -13.14 -19.73 -9.71
C LEU A 196 -12.76 -20.73 -10.81
N ASP A 197 -13.46 -21.85 -10.95
CA ASP A 197 -13.24 -22.83 -12.02
C ASP A 197 -13.66 -22.31 -13.40
N GLY A 198 -14.52 -21.28 -13.46
CA GLY A 198 -14.85 -20.56 -14.69
C GLY A 198 -13.75 -19.62 -15.20
N PHE A 199 -12.64 -19.46 -14.47
CA PHE A 199 -11.56 -18.53 -14.84
C PHE A 199 -10.31 -19.26 -15.34
N THR A 200 -9.60 -18.62 -16.27
CA THR A 200 -8.26 -19.06 -16.65
C THR A 200 -7.25 -18.56 -15.61
N ALA A 201 -6.41 -19.44 -15.07
CA ALA A 201 -5.37 -19.03 -14.11
C ALA A 201 -4.39 -18.00 -14.70
N THR A 202 -4.14 -16.95 -13.92
CA THR A 202 -3.20 -15.89 -14.26
C THR A 202 -1.77 -16.39 -14.10
N SER A 203 -0.99 -16.32 -15.18
CA SER A 203 0.40 -16.77 -15.15
C SER A 203 1.28 -15.91 -14.24
N ALA A 204 2.37 -16.49 -13.74
CA ALA A 204 3.43 -15.72 -13.10
C ALA A 204 4.29 -15.03 -14.17
N GLY A 205 4.60 -13.76 -13.93
CA GLY A 205 5.53 -12.96 -14.71
C GLY A 205 6.98 -13.44 -14.53
N LYS A 206 7.85 -12.93 -15.40
CA LYS A 206 9.30 -13.25 -15.39
C LYS A 206 10.10 -12.40 -14.40
N VAL A 207 9.51 -11.30 -13.91
CA VAL A 207 10.18 -10.34 -13.04
C VAL A 207 9.86 -10.67 -11.60
N ASP A 208 10.91 -10.86 -10.81
CA ASP A 208 10.85 -10.87 -9.36
C ASP A 208 10.92 -9.41 -8.87
N ARG A 209 9.89 -8.96 -8.14
CA ARG A 209 9.87 -7.62 -7.52
C ARG A 209 9.80 -7.69 -6.00
N SER A 210 10.29 -8.77 -5.41
CA SER A 210 10.50 -8.85 -3.95
C SER A 210 11.47 -7.78 -3.42
N GLU A 211 12.29 -7.17 -4.28
CA GLU A 211 13.20 -6.06 -3.98
C GLU A 211 12.46 -4.70 -3.85
N ALA A 212 11.48 -4.61 -2.95
CA ALA A 212 11.01 -3.30 -2.49
C ALA A 212 12.15 -2.58 -1.71
N PRO A 213 12.18 -1.24 -1.64
CA PRO A 213 13.10 -0.52 -0.77
C PRO A 213 12.94 -0.96 0.70
N ASP A 214 14.01 -0.86 1.49
CA ASP A 214 13.94 -1.11 2.93
C ASP A 214 12.88 -0.22 3.58
N PRO A 215 12.11 -0.76 4.54
CA PRO A 215 11.14 0.04 5.27
C PRO A 215 11.85 1.15 6.05
N ALA A 216 11.26 2.34 6.09
CA ALA A 216 11.75 3.44 6.89
C ALA A 216 11.69 3.15 8.40
N LEU A 217 10.81 2.25 8.83
CA LEU A 217 10.71 1.75 10.21
C LEU A 217 11.02 0.23 10.25
N PRO A 218 12.31 -0.17 10.27
CA PRO A 218 12.70 -1.58 10.14
C PRO A 218 12.04 -2.50 11.15
N ARG A 219 12.05 -2.14 12.44
CA ARG A 219 11.43 -3.01 13.43
C ARG A 219 9.90 -2.97 13.38
N SER A 220 9.26 -1.83 13.13
CA SER A 220 7.80 -1.85 12.95
C SER A 220 7.41 -2.77 11.78
N ALA A 221 8.16 -2.78 10.67
CA ALA A 221 7.94 -3.74 9.60
C ALA A 221 8.19 -5.20 10.01
N ALA A 222 9.20 -5.46 10.85
CA ALA A 222 9.46 -6.80 11.39
C ALA A 222 8.35 -7.29 12.32
N GLU A 223 7.83 -6.43 13.21
CA GLU A 223 6.68 -6.71 14.09
C GLU A 223 5.46 -7.12 13.26
N ILE A 224 5.19 -6.38 12.18
CA ILE A 224 4.11 -6.69 11.26
C ILE A 224 4.29 -8.07 10.64
N GLY A 225 5.49 -8.40 10.17
CA GLY A 225 5.79 -9.71 9.62
C GLY A 225 5.67 -10.83 10.67
N GLU A 226 6.13 -10.58 11.91
CA GLU A 226 6.09 -11.54 13.02
C GLU A 226 4.64 -11.87 13.40
N ASP A 227 3.80 -10.86 13.62
CA ASP A 227 2.40 -11.03 14.03
C ASP A 227 1.54 -11.62 12.90
N LEU A 228 1.71 -11.15 11.67
CA LEU A 228 1.00 -11.69 10.50
C LEU A 228 1.42 -13.12 10.16
N LEU A 229 2.64 -13.54 10.52
CA LEU A 229 3.06 -14.93 10.34
C LEU A 229 2.57 -15.81 11.49
N LEU A 230 2.69 -15.35 12.73
CA LEU A 230 2.30 -16.13 13.92
C LEU A 230 0.80 -16.42 13.94
N TYR A 231 -0.03 -15.48 13.49
CA TYR A 231 -1.48 -15.62 13.48
C TYR A 231 -1.99 -16.85 12.70
N PRO A 232 -1.72 -17.01 11.38
CA PRO A 232 -2.16 -18.20 10.65
C PRO A 232 -1.53 -19.48 11.19
N LEU A 233 -0.28 -19.45 11.67
CA LEU A 233 0.37 -20.61 12.28
C LEU A 233 -0.32 -21.06 13.57
N ALA A 234 -0.80 -20.12 14.39
CA ALA A 234 -1.42 -20.41 15.67
C ALA A 234 -2.91 -20.78 15.58
N TYR A 235 -3.60 -20.32 14.53
CA TYR A 235 -5.07 -20.39 14.44
C TYR A 235 -5.64 -21.17 13.26
N ARG A 236 -4.84 -21.57 12.26
CA ARG A 236 -5.35 -22.30 11.08
C ARG A 236 -6.15 -23.56 11.41
N ASP A 237 -5.74 -24.30 12.45
CA ASP A 237 -6.36 -25.56 12.85
C ASP A 237 -7.49 -25.34 13.89
N ARG A 238 -7.79 -24.07 14.22
CA ARG A 238 -8.72 -23.67 15.29
C ARG A 238 -9.86 -22.77 14.81
N LEU A 239 -9.67 -22.09 13.68
CA LEU A 239 -10.64 -21.17 13.11
C LEU A 239 -11.08 -21.65 11.72
N PRO A 240 -12.35 -21.48 11.34
CA PRO A 240 -12.76 -21.69 9.96
C PRO A 240 -12.05 -20.67 9.04
N PRO A 241 -11.77 -21.00 7.77
CA PRO A 241 -11.03 -20.14 6.84
C PRO A 241 -11.55 -18.71 6.78
N TYR A 242 -12.88 -18.54 6.76
CA TYR A 242 -13.50 -17.22 6.77
C TYR A 242 -13.11 -16.37 7.99
N ALA A 243 -13.16 -16.94 9.21
CA ALA A 243 -12.80 -16.22 10.43
C ALA A 243 -11.28 -15.95 10.48
N LEU A 244 -10.48 -16.91 10.00
CA LEU A 244 -9.04 -16.76 9.88
C LEU A 244 -8.70 -15.57 8.96
N THR A 245 -9.24 -15.54 7.73
CA THR A 245 -9.04 -14.43 6.79
C THR A 245 -9.48 -13.10 7.39
N ARG A 246 -10.64 -13.02 8.06
CA ARG A 246 -11.09 -11.77 8.70
C ARG A 246 -10.15 -11.25 9.78
N GLY A 247 -9.65 -12.13 10.66
CA GLY A 247 -8.67 -11.73 11.66
C GLY A 247 -7.33 -11.31 11.03
N PHE A 248 -6.90 -12.00 9.97
CA PHE A 248 -5.70 -11.62 9.21
C PHE A 248 -5.84 -10.24 8.56
N MET A 249 -7.00 -9.93 7.98
CA MET A 249 -7.31 -8.60 7.44
C MET A 249 -7.28 -7.53 8.54
N ALA A 250 -7.91 -7.80 9.69
CA ALA A 250 -7.93 -6.87 10.81
C ALA A 250 -6.52 -6.57 11.34
N LEU A 251 -5.66 -7.58 11.42
CA LEU A 251 -4.26 -7.42 11.78
C LEU A 251 -3.51 -6.54 10.77
N ILE A 252 -3.66 -6.79 9.47
CA ILE A 252 -3.06 -5.93 8.43
C ILE A 252 -3.52 -4.48 8.61
N THR A 253 -4.82 -4.23 8.75
CA THR A 253 -5.36 -2.87 8.92
C THR A 253 -4.78 -2.19 10.15
N LEU A 254 -4.79 -2.86 11.31
CA LEU A 254 -4.29 -2.31 12.56
C LEU A 254 -2.79 -1.99 12.46
N HIS A 255 -2.01 -2.92 11.93
CA HIS A 255 -0.58 -2.75 11.75
C HIS A 255 -0.22 -1.63 10.78
N MET A 256 -0.93 -1.52 9.66
CA MET A 256 -0.71 -0.44 8.70
C MET A 256 -1.07 0.92 9.29
N PHE A 257 -2.13 0.98 10.11
CA PHE A 257 -2.47 2.19 10.85
C PHE A 257 -1.35 2.59 11.84
N VAL A 258 -0.89 1.65 12.68
CA VAL A 258 0.21 1.88 13.63
C VAL A 258 1.48 2.31 12.92
N TYR A 259 1.85 1.62 11.84
CA TYR A 259 3.04 1.94 11.04
C TYR A 259 2.96 3.35 10.47
N THR A 260 1.81 3.75 9.94
CA THR A 260 1.58 5.09 9.39
C THR A 260 1.77 6.17 10.45
N VAL A 261 1.16 6.03 11.64
CA VAL A 261 1.26 7.01 12.73
C VAL A 261 2.70 7.11 13.25
N ARG A 262 3.40 5.97 13.40
CA ARG A 262 4.83 5.97 13.75
C ARG A 262 5.70 6.61 12.69
N LEU A 263 5.39 6.40 11.41
CA LEU A 263 6.17 6.95 10.31
C LEU A 263 6.00 8.46 10.24
N MET A 264 4.79 8.97 10.49
CA MET A 264 4.52 10.40 10.57
C MET A 264 5.41 11.06 11.63
N ALA A 265 5.29 10.60 12.88
CA ALA A 265 6.06 11.14 14.00
C ALA A 265 7.58 11.06 13.79
N ALA A 266 8.07 9.90 13.35
CA ALA A 266 9.50 9.70 13.13
C ALA A 266 10.03 10.60 12.01
N THR A 267 9.27 10.77 10.93
CA THR A 267 9.69 11.62 9.80
C THR A 267 9.75 13.09 10.20
N THR A 268 8.75 13.57 10.94
CA THR A 268 8.73 14.93 11.46
C THR A 268 9.92 15.17 12.39
N ASP A 269 10.17 14.24 13.32
CA ASP A 269 11.28 14.36 14.27
C ASP A 269 12.64 14.35 13.56
N LEU A 270 12.82 13.46 12.57
CA LEU A 270 14.01 13.40 11.75
C LEU A 270 14.23 14.70 10.99
N ALA A 271 13.22 15.20 10.29
CA ALA A 271 13.34 16.43 9.50
C ALA A 271 13.66 17.65 10.36
N ARG A 272 13.12 17.69 11.59
CA ARG A 272 13.32 18.77 12.56
C ARG A 272 14.72 18.73 13.18
N THR A 273 15.15 17.58 13.68
CA THR A 273 16.39 17.45 14.48
C THR A 273 17.62 17.08 13.64
N GLY A 274 17.42 16.39 12.51
CA GLY A 274 18.48 15.74 11.74
C GLY A 274 19.05 14.46 12.39
N GLU A 275 18.52 14.08 13.56
CA GLU A 275 18.93 12.87 14.27
C GLU A 275 18.02 11.70 13.91
N LEU A 276 18.58 10.50 13.83
CA LEU A 276 17.81 9.30 13.52
C LEU A 276 16.86 8.96 14.68
N PRO A 277 15.53 9.05 14.51
CA PRO A 277 14.56 8.78 15.56
C PRO A 277 14.59 7.31 15.97
N ALA A 278 14.23 7.00 17.22
CA ALA A 278 14.23 5.64 17.74
C ALA A 278 13.41 4.66 16.86
N ALA A 279 12.27 5.10 16.31
CA ALA A 279 11.40 4.30 15.46
C ALA A 279 12.07 3.83 14.14
N MET A 280 13.07 4.58 13.65
CA MET A 280 13.81 4.28 12.42
C MET A 280 15.08 3.44 12.67
N ARG A 281 15.44 3.21 13.94
CA ARG A 281 16.62 2.41 14.29
C ARG A 281 16.31 0.91 14.22
N HIS A 282 17.35 0.11 13.98
CA HIS A 282 17.25 -1.36 13.98
C HIS A 282 17.21 -1.93 15.40
N ASP A 283 17.81 -1.24 16.36
CA ASP A 283 17.88 -1.61 17.78
C ASP A 283 16.80 -0.89 18.59
N LEU A 284 15.69 -1.58 18.84
CA LEU A 284 14.68 -1.10 19.78
C LEU A 284 14.99 -1.59 21.20
N ASN A 285 15.77 -0.80 21.93
CA ASN A 285 15.76 -0.87 23.39
C ASN A 285 14.83 0.23 23.93
N GLY A 286 13.51 0.07 23.81
CA GLY A 286 12.54 0.99 24.39
C GLY A 286 11.16 1.04 23.71
N ASN A 287 10.23 1.79 24.33
CA ASN A 287 8.92 2.09 23.75
C ASN A 287 9.06 3.06 22.57
N VAL A 288 8.52 2.69 21.42
CA VAL A 288 8.44 3.58 20.25
C VAL A 288 7.17 4.42 20.35
N GLU A 289 7.34 5.71 20.59
CA GLU A 289 6.26 6.69 20.41
C GLU A 289 5.97 6.91 18.92
N PRO A 290 4.74 7.32 18.57
CA PRO A 290 3.56 7.45 19.41
C PRO A 290 2.97 6.09 19.85
N GLN A 291 2.55 6.02 21.12
CA GLN A 291 1.65 4.98 21.58
C GLN A 291 0.20 5.29 21.18
N LEU A 292 -0.51 4.27 20.69
CA LEU A 292 -1.94 4.32 20.43
C LEU A 292 -2.70 3.87 21.67
N TYR A 293 -3.72 4.63 22.05
CA TYR A 293 -4.61 4.28 23.16
C TYR A 293 -6.04 4.09 22.65
N VAL A 294 -6.66 2.98 23.04
CA VAL A 294 -8.05 2.66 22.68
C VAL A 294 -8.89 2.57 23.96
N ASP A 295 -9.91 3.42 24.06
CA ASP A 295 -10.85 3.40 25.17
C ASP A 295 -11.89 2.27 24.98
N PHE A 296 -11.86 1.28 25.87
CA PHE A 296 -12.81 0.17 25.93
C PHE A 296 -13.90 0.34 27.00
N THR A 297 -13.89 1.45 27.76
CA THR A 297 -14.79 1.70 28.89
C THR A 297 -16.20 2.11 28.46
N ARG A 298 -16.36 2.58 27.21
CA ARG A 298 -17.62 3.14 26.66
C ARG A 298 -18.15 4.34 27.45
N HIS A 299 -17.35 4.96 28.31
CA HIS A 299 -17.77 6.06 29.17
C HIS A 299 -17.26 7.42 28.64
N ARG A 300 -18.13 8.11 27.89
CA ARG A 300 -17.83 9.45 27.36
C ARG A 300 -17.61 10.47 28.50
N GLY A 301 -16.57 11.29 28.36
CA GLY A 301 -16.18 12.31 29.34
C GLY A 301 -15.35 11.78 30.50
N GLY A 302 -15.05 10.49 30.54
CA GLY A 302 -14.14 9.90 31.51
C GLY A 302 -12.67 10.18 31.20
N VAL A 303 -11.78 9.81 32.14
CA VAL A 303 -10.32 9.94 31.96
C VAL A 303 -9.82 9.13 30.76
N SER A 304 -10.37 7.93 30.53
CA SER A 304 -10.01 7.06 29.41
C SER A 304 -10.39 7.69 28.06
N ASP A 305 -11.63 8.18 27.92
CA ASP A 305 -12.07 8.94 26.72
C ASP A 305 -11.20 10.19 26.52
N GLY A 306 -10.87 10.92 27.60
CA GLY A 306 -9.96 12.06 27.54
C GLY A 306 -8.57 11.71 26.98
N LEU A 307 -7.98 10.59 27.43
CA LEU A 307 -6.69 10.11 26.93
C LEU A 307 -6.77 9.68 25.45
N ALA A 308 -7.82 8.96 25.07
CA ALA A 308 -8.04 8.55 23.68
C ALA A 308 -8.15 9.76 22.74
N ARG A 309 -8.89 10.80 23.15
CA ARG A 309 -9.00 12.05 22.40
C ARG A 309 -7.68 12.79 22.27
N ALA A 310 -6.91 12.87 23.36
CA ALA A 310 -5.59 13.50 23.34
C ALA A 310 -4.63 12.80 22.37
N CYS A 311 -4.67 11.46 22.26
CA CYS A 311 -3.90 10.73 21.26
C CYS A 311 -4.32 11.11 19.83
N VAL A 312 -5.62 11.19 19.55
CA VAL A 312 -6.12 11.59 18.22
C VAL A 312 -5.73 13.03 17.88
N GLU A 313 -5.85 13.96 18.83
CA GLU A 313 -5.47 15.37 18.63
C GLU A 313 -3.97 15.48 18.31
N ARG A 314 -3.11 14.82 19.09
CA ARG A 314 -1.67 14.72 18.81
C ARG A 314 -1.42 14.17 17.41
N ASP A 315 -2.05 13.06 17.03
CA ASP A 315 -1.81 12.41 15.74
C ASP A 315 -2.28 13.28 14.55
N MET A 316 -3.34 14.07 14.74
CA MET A 316 -3.83 15.04 13.74
C MET A 316 -2.91 16.26 13.58
N GLU A 317 -2.30 16.73 14.66
CA GLU A 317 -1.25 17.76 14.60
C GLU A 317 -0.01 17.23 13.89
N GLU A 318 0.38 15.99 14.22
CA GLU A 318 1.53 15.31 13.62
C GLU A 318 1.35 15.09 12.11
N LEU A 319 0.14 14.75 11.67
CA LEU A 319 -0.20 14.62 10.25
C LEU A 319 0.08 15.89 9.45
N ARG A 320 -0.22 17.07 10.03
CA ARG A 320 0.03 18.37 9.36
C ARG A 320 1.52 18.65 9.24
N ALA A 321 2.28 18.42 10.32
CA ALA A 321 3.72 18.62 10.33
C ALA A 321 4.44 17.64 9.39
N TYR A 322 4.01 16.38 9.39
CA TYR A 322 4.53 15.31 8.56
C TYR A 322 4.56 15.67 7.08
N TYR A 323 3.51 16.30 6.58
CA TYR A 323 3.41 16.63 5.16
C TYR A 323 4.55 17.52 4.68
N GLY A 324 4.84 18.60 5.43
CA GLY A 324 5.97 19.48 5.15
C GLY A 324 7.32 18.77 5.27
N SER A 325 7.49 17.93 6.29
CA SER A 325 8.71 17.14 6.50
C SER A 325 8.96 16.13 5.38
N ALA A 326 7.92 15.46 4.90
CA ALA A 326 8.01 14.52 3.80
C ALA A 326 8.37 15.21 2.47
N LEU A 327 7.75 16.36 2.19
CA LEU A 327 8.07 17.19 1.01
C LEU A 327 9.50 17.74 1.07
N LEU A 328 9.98 18.13 2.26
CA LEU A 328 11.36 18.56 2.47
C LEU A 328 12.34 17.44 2.09
N LEU A 329 12.21 16.26 2.69
CA LEU A 329 13.09 15.13 2.41
C LEU A 329 13.03 14.72 0.93
N GLN A 330 11.83 14.68 0.34
CA GLN A 330 11.65 14.38 -1.07
C GLN A 330 12.37 15.40 -1.97
N THR A 331 12.26 16.69 -1.66
CA THR A 331 12.89 17.76 -2.45
C THR A 331 14.41 17.66 -2.39
N ILE A 332 14.97 17.40 -1.20
CA ILE A 332 16.42 17.17 -1.04
C ILE A 332 16.86 15.94 -1.83
N ALA A 333 16.13 14.82 -1.71
CA ALA A 333 16.42 13.58 -2.43
C ALA A 333 16.47 13.81 -3.94
N ARG A 334 15.47 14.50 -4.49
CA ARG A 334 15.42 14.83 -5.93
C ARG A 334 16.65 15.61 -6.38
N HIS A 335 17.06 16.64 -5.64
CA HIS A 335 18.24 17.43 -6.01
C HIS A 335 19.54 16.63 -5.85
N ALA A 336 19.64 15.82 -4.80
CA ALA A 336 20.82 14.98 -4.56
C ALA A 336 21.01 13.92 -5.66
N GLU A 337 19.94 13.37 -6.22
CA GLU A 337 20.01 12.40 -7.34
C GLU A 337 20.61 12.99 -8.62
N PHE A 338 20.43 14.30 -8.87
CA PHE A 338 21.00 14.98 -10.04
C PHE A 338 22.45 15.42 -9.84
N GLN A 339 22.98 15.32 -8.62
CA GLN A 339 24.35 15.70 -8.30
C GLN A 339 25.23 14.44 -8.12
N PRO A 340 26.20 14.16 -9.02
CA PRO A 340 26.95 12.91 -8.99
C PRO A 340 27.65 12.60 -7.66
N THR A 341 28.17 13.63 -6.99
CA THR A 341 28.85 13.53 -5.69
C THR A 341 27.89 13.14 -4.57
N LEU A 342 26.72 13.79 -4.49
CA LEU A 342 25.69 13.50 -3.50
C LEU A 342 25.02 12.15 -3.76
N ALA A 343 24.72 11.84 -5.04
CA ALA A 343 24.19 10.55 -5.44
C ALA A 343 25.14 9.39 -5.06
N ALA A 344 26.45 9.60 -5.16
CA ALA A 344 27.44 8.61 -4.72
C ALA A 344 27.42 8.40 -3.20
N HIS A 345 27.25 9.46 -2.40
CA HIS A 345 27.12 9.35 -0.94
C HIS A 345 25.85 8.62 -0.50
N LEU A 346 24.76 8.73 -1.27
CA LEU A 346 23.49 8.08 -0.96
C LEU A 346 23.43 6.62 -1.43
N LYS A 347 24.35 6.19 -2.29
CA LYS A 347 24.32 4.87 -2.91
C LYS A 347 24.62 3.77 -1.88
N GLY A 348 23.75 2.75 -1.83
CA GLY A 348 23.94 1.58 -0.99
C GLY A 348 23.52 1.76 0.47
N LEU A 349 23.05 2.95 0.87
CA LEU A 349 22.47 3.16 2.18
C LEU A 349 21.13 2.43 2.30
N ASP A 350 20.88 1.87 3.49
CA ASP A 350 19.54 1.46 3.88
C ASP A 350 18.63 2.68 4.00
N THR A 351 17.32 2.45 4.07
CA THR A 351 16.37 3.57 4.06
C THR A 351 16.53 4.52 5.26
N PRO A 352 16.68 4.05 6.52
CA PRO A 352 16.95 4.94 7.65
C PRO A 352 18.19 5.82 7.48
N ALA A 353 19.33 5.23 7.12
CA ALA A 353 20.57 5.99 6.92
C ALA A 353 20.49 6.94 5.72
N TYR A 354 19.78 6.52 4.65
CA TYR A 354 19.50 7.38 3.50
C TYR A 354 18.73 8.62 3.92
N LEU A 355 17.61 8.46 4.64
CA LEU A 355 16.76 9.58 5.09
C LEU A 355 17.53 10.50 6.05
N GLN A 356 18.33 9.94 6.96
CA GLN A 356 19.19 10.75 7.83
C GLN A 356 20.21 11.56 7.02
N THR A 357 20.86 10.94 6.04
CA THR A 357 21.84 11.63 5.20
C THR A 357 21.22 12.78 4.42
N LEU A 358 19.95 12.70 4.01
CA LEU A 358 19.26 13.83 3.39
C LEU A 358 19.19 15.05 4.33
N THR A 359 18.98 14.83 5.63
CA THR A 359 18.94 15.94 6.60
C THR A 359 20.31 16.58 6.81
N THR A 360 21.40 15.81 6.67
CA THR A 360 22.77 16.35 6.85
C THR A 360 23.21 17.17 5.64
N ILE A 361 22.82 16.77 4.42
CA ILE A 361 23.15 17.49 3.18
C ILE A 361 22.19 18.63 2.85
N ARG A 362 21.16 18.89 3.68
CA ARG A 362 20.13 19.91 3.40
C ARG A 362 20.68 21.31 3.20
N SER A 363 21.83 21.61 3.79
CA SER A 363 22.51 22.91 3.72
C SER A 363 23.62 22.96 2.68
N GLU A 364 23.78 21.91 1.86
CA GLU A 364 24.78 21.90 0.78
C GLU A 364 24.44 22.95 -0.29
N PRO A 365 25.43 23.73 -0.78
CA PRO A 365 25.20 24.78 -1.76
C PRO A 365 24.49 24.30 -3.04
N ASP A 366 24.76 23.07 -3.46
CA ASP A 366 24.16 22.48 -4.66
C ASP A 366 22.65 22.19 -4.48
N ILE A 367 22.21 21.85 -3.27
CA ILE A 367 20.80 21.66 -2.95
C ILE A 367 20.07 23.01 -2.97
N GLU A 368 20.66 24.04 -2.36
CA GLU A 368 20.11 25.41 -2.38
C GLU A 368 20.08 26.00 -3.80
N ALA A 369 21.11 25.75 -4.61
CA ALA A 369 21.12 26.17 -6.02
C ALA A 369 20.01 25.47 -6.82
N GLY A 370 19.80 24.17 -6.58
CA GLY A 370 18.68 23.41 -7.15
C GLY A 370 17.33 24.01 -6.77
N ALA A 371 17.11 24.29 -5.49
CA ALA A 371 15.87 24.89 -5.01
C ALA A 371 15.62 26.30 -5.58
N ARG A 372 16.66 27.12 -5.77
CA ARG A 372 16.53 28.43 -6.45
C ARG A 372 16.07 28.27 -7.89
N ASN A 373 16.57 27.26 -8.61
CA ASN A 373 16.11 26.97 -9.97
C ASN A 373 14.64 26.54 -9.97
N ASP A 374 14.22 25.73 -9.00
CA ASP A 374 12.80 25.34 -8.85
C ASP A 374 11.91 26.56 -8.59
N LEU A 375 12.32 27.51 -7.74
CA LEU A 375 11.58 28.77 -7.53
C LEU A 375 11.40 29.57 -8.81
N LEU A 376 12.46 29.72 -9.61
CA LEU A 376 12.40 30.42 -10.88
C LEU A 376 11.45 29.73 -11.87
N GLN A 377 11.45 28.39 -11.89
CA GLN A 377 10.53 27.62 -12.74
C GLN A 377 9.08 27.75 -12.28
N ILE A 378 8.81 27.71 -10.97
CA ILE A 378 7.47 27.93 -10.41
C ILE A 378 6.98 29.34 -10.77
N GLN A 379 7.83 30.36 -10.63
CA GLN A 379 7.50 31.72 -11.01
C GLN A 379 7.16 31.81 -12.51
N ALA A 380 7.98 31.24 -13.38
CA ALA A 380 7.78 31.26 -14.83
C ALA A 380 6.47 30.57 -15.24
N GLU A 381 6.20 29.38 -14.72
CA GLU A 381 4.96 28.62 -14.98
C GLU A 381 3.72 29.37 -14.47
N THR A 382 3.81 29.98 -13.28
CA THR A 382 2.72 30.75 -12.68
C THR A 382 2.40 32.00 -13.51
N LEU A 383 3.41 32.76 -13.93
CA LEU A 383 3.22 33.95 -14.76
C LEU A 383 2.70 33.60 -16.17
N ALA A 384 3.15 32.49 -16.74
CA ALA A 384 2.68 31.99 -18.03
C ALA A 384 1.21 31.55 -18.00
N ALA A 385 0.73 31.04 -16.85
CA ALA A 385 -0.65 30.60 -16.69
C ALA A 385 -1.66 31.76 -16.57
N TYR A 386 -1.26 32.91 -16.05
CA TYR A 386 -2.12 34.08 -15.94
C TYR A 386 -2.28 34.79 -17.30
N GLN A 387 -3.52 35.14 -17.63
CA GLN A 387 -3.88 35.85 -18.86
C GLN A 387 -4.04 37.36 -18.63
N GLY A 388 -4.40 37.78 -17.40
CA GLY A 388 -4.57 39.19 -17.05
C GLY A 388 -3.28 39.88 -16.58
N GLU A 389 -3.09 41.13 -16.98
CA GLU A 389 -1.93 41.94 -16.59
C GLU A 389 -1.89 42.22 -15.08
N ALA A 390 -3.02 42.54 -14.46
CA ALA A 390 -3.13 42.75 -13.01
C ALA A 390 -2.79 41.48 -12.20
N GLU A 391 -3.18 40.30 -12.68
CA GLU A 391 -2.85 39.02 -12.02
C GLU A 391 -1.35 38.72 -12.12
N ARG A 392 -0.72 39.05 -13.25
CA ARG A 392 0.73 38.90 -13.46
C ARG A 392 1.54 39.87 -12.59
N GLU A 393 1.09 41.12 -12.45
CA GLU A 393 1.72 42.08 -11.55
C GLU A 393 1.63 41.61 -10.10
N GLN A 394 0.46 41.16 -9.66
CA GLN A 394 0.26 40.64 -8.32
C GLN A 394 1.14 39.40 -8.05
N ALA A 395 1.22 38.47 -9.00
CA ALA A 395 2.08 37.30 -8.90
C ALA A 395 3.57 37.68 -8.88
N SER A 396 3.99 38.66 -9.69
CA SER A 396 5.37 39.14 -9.71
C SER A 396 5.76 39.79 -8.39
N ALA A 397 4.88 40.62 -7.81
CA ALA A 397 5.09 41.22 -6.49
C ALA A 397 5.23 40.16 -5.39
N PHE A 398 4.37 39.13 -5.41
CA PHE A 398 4.46 38.00 -4.49
C PHE A 398 5.81 37.27 -4.59
N PHE A 399 6.26 36.91 -5.79
CA PHE A 399 7.54 36.21 -5.95
C PHE A 399 8.75 37.11 -5.61
N GLN A 400 8.63 38.42 -5.82
CA GLN A 400 9.67 39.38 -5.41
C GLN A 400 9.79 39.46 -3.89
N GLU A 401 8.66 39.57 -3.18
CA GLU A 401 8.63 39.51 -1.70
C GLU A 401 9.18 38.18 -1.18
N LEU A 402 8.77 37.07 -1.79
CA LEU A 402 9.28 35.75 -1.44
C LEU A 402 10.80 35.65 -1.70
N ALA A 403 11.31 36.25 -2.77
CA ALA A 403 12.74 36.24 -3.07
C ALA A 403 13.56 37.07 -2.06
N THR A 404 13.02 38.20 -1.59
CA THR A 404 13.71 39.08 -0.63
C THR A 404 13.59 38.64 0.83
N ASP A 405 12.68 37.73 1.16
CA ASP A 405 12.57 37.16 2.50
C ASP A 405 13.83 36.38 2.89
N ALA A 406 14.71 37.01 3.67
CA ALA A 406 15.94 36.40 4.16
C ALA A 406 15.73 35.44 5.35
N SER A 407 14.51 35.36 5.90
CA SER A 407 14.21 34.48 7.04
C SER A 407 14.10 33.00 6.65
N ARG A 408 14.00 32.71 5.35
CA ARG A 408 13.82 31.36 4.79
C ARG A 408 14.82 31.06 3.70
N THR A 409 15.28 29.82 3.65
CA THR A 409 16.15 29.36 2.55
C THR A 409 15.34 29.13 1.26
N ALA A 410 16.02 28.94 0.12
CA ALA A 410 15.30 28.66 -1.12
C ALA A 410 14.56 27.32 -1.03
N LEU A 411 15.17 26.34 -0.38
CA LEU A 411 14.56 25.03 -0.13
C LEU A 411 13.25 25.15 0.66
N GLU A 412 13.25 25.89 1.77
CA GLU A 412 12.05 26.10 2.60
C GLU A 412 10.92 26.78 1.83
N LYS A 413 11.27 27.77 0.99
CA LYS A 413 10.29 28.47 0.13
C LYS A 413 9.67 27.53 -0.90
N VAL A 414 10.47 26.68 -1.55
CA VAL A 414 9.96 25.67 -2.52
C VAL A 414 9.01 24.71 -1.82
N VAL A 415 9.41 24.15 -0.68
CA VAL A 415 8.60 23.19 0.08
C VAL A 415 7.26 23.81 0.49
N GLN A 416 7.27 25.06 0.97
CA GLN A 416 6.05 25.77 1.32
C GLN A 416 5.14 26.01 0.11
N LEU A 417 5.70 26.41 -1.03
CA LEU A 417 4.91 26.60 -2.26
C LEU A 417 4.29 25.30 -2.74
N ILE A 418 5.04 24.20 -2.72
CA ILE A 418 4.53 22.87 -3.08
C ILE A 418 3.37 22.49 -2.14
N ALA A 419 3.56 22.65 -0.83
CA ALA A 419 2.53 22.34 0.16
C ALA A 419 1.24 23.15 -0.07
N SER A 420 1.36 24.46 -0.33
CA SER A 420 0.21 25.36 -0.52
C SER A 420 -0.65 25.08 -1.75
N VAL A 421 -0.12 24.35 -2.74
CA VAL A 421 -0.84 23.98 -3.97
C VAL A 421 -1.52 22.61 -3.84
N GLN A 422 -1.08 21.81 -2.87
CA GLN A 422 -1.58 20.45 -2.66
C GLN A 422 -2.62 20.36 -1.52
N GLU A 423 -2.72 21.38 -0.66
CA GLU A 423 -3.89 21.69 0.16
C GLU A 423 -5.05 22.24 -0.70
#